data_AF-X1GSG2-F1
#
_entry.id   AF-X1GSG2-F1
#
_cell.length_a   1.000
_cell.length_b   1.000
_cell.length_c   1.000
_cell.angle_alpha   90.00
_cell.angle_beta   90.00
_cell.angle_gamma   90.00
#
_symmetry.space_group_name_H-M   'P 1'
#
loop_
_entity.id
_entity.type
_entity.pdbx_description
1 polymer ?
#
loop_
_entity_poly.entity_id
_entity_poly.type
_entity_poly.pdbx_seq_one_letter_code
_entity_poly.pdbx_strand_id
1 'polypeptide(L)' 'NTSRSLREKFRFMDKVYWDDKGIWGKGYFVSTVGINEEIIRKYIELQGKEDAGQAQLEL' A
#
# COMPACT_ATOMS: atom_id res chain seq x y z
N ASN A 1 16.12 2.23 -2.33
CA ASN A 1 15.40 3.05 -1.33
C ASN A 1 14.44 3.99 -2.06
N THR A 2 13.32 3.47 -2.57
CA THR A 2 12.44 4.14 -3.56
C THR A 2 11.67 5.32 -2.98
N SER A 3 11.23 5.20 -1.72
CA SER A 3 10.53 6.27 -1.01
C SER A 3 11.37 7.53 -0.89
N ARG A 4 12.66 7.38 -0.59
CA ARG A 4 13.60 8.51 -0.49
C ARG A 4 13.77 9.20 -1.84
N SER A 5 13.99 8.43 -2.90
CA SER A 5 14.14 8.97 -4.26
C SER A 5 12.89 9.70 -4.75
N LEU A 6 11.69 9.21 -4.40
CA LEU A 6 10.43 9.88 -4.75
C LEU A 6 10.28 11.22 -4.01
N ARG A 7 10.56 11.27 -2.70
CA ARG A 7 10.53 12.53 -1.93
C ARG A 7 11.55 13.56 -2.43
N GLU A 8 12.76 13.11 -2.77
CA GLU A 8 13.80 13.98 -3.33
C GLU A 8 13.38 14.63 -4.65
N LYS A 9 12.72 13.85 -5.52
CA LYS A 9 12.23 14.28 -6.84
C LYS A 9 10.96 15.12 -6.76
N PHE A 10 10.04 14.78 -5.86
CA PHE A 10 8.71 15.37 -5.77
C PHE A 10 8.49 16.02 -4.40
N ARG A 11 8.98 17.25 -4.25
CA ARG A 11 8.94 18.00 -2.97
C ARG A 11 7.54 18.26 -2.42
N PHE A 12 6.50 18.20 -3.25
CA PHE A 12 5.13 18.33 -2.75
C PHE A 12 4.71 17.17 -1.85
N MET A 13 5.35 16.00 -1.97
CA MET A 13 5.05 14.81 -1.16
C MET A 13 5.31 15.04 0.33
N ASP A 14 6.22 15.95 0.70
CA ASP A 14 6.49 16.28 2.10
C ASP A 14 5.30 16.99 2.78
N LYS A 15 4.44 17.65 2.01
CA LYS A 15 3.19 18.25 2.51
C LYS A 15 2.08 17.21 2.68
N VAL A 16 2.03 16.22 1.80
CA VAL A 16 0.97 15.20 1.76
C VAL A 16 1.25 14.07 2.76
N TYR A 17 2.52 13.64 2.86
CA TYR A 17 2.98 12.55 3.72
C TYR A 17 3.92 13.08 4.80
N TRP A 18 3.37 13.92 5.69
CA TRP A 18 4.11 14.64 6.73
C TRP A 18 4.27 13.84 8.04
N ASP A 19 3.52 12.74 8.21
CA ASP A 19 3.38 12.02 9.48
C ASP A 19 4.41 10.88 9.68
N ASP A 20 5.51 10.89 8.93
CA ASP A 20 6.60 9.89 8.94
C ASP A 20 6.15 8.42 8.75
N LYS A 21 4.87 8.16 8.45
CA LYS A 21 4.32 6.80 8.26
C LYS A 21 4.74 6.13 6.95
N GLY A 22 5.54 6.82 6.13
CA GLY A 22 5.95 6.35 4.82
C GLY A 22 4.89 6.59 3.75
N ILE A 23 5.27 6.39 2.49
CA ILE A 23 4.40 6.63 1.32
C ILE A 23 3.72 5.34 0.80
N TRP A 24 4.11 4.19 1.35
CA TRP A 24 3.64 2.87 0.95
C TRP A 24 2.88 2.24 2.10
N GLY A 25 1.92 1.35 1.77
CA GLY A 25 1.29 0.49 2.76
C GLY A 25 2.32 -0.43 3.44
N LYS A 26 1.98 -0.91 4.65
CA LYS A 26 2.84 -1.85 5.40
C LYS A 26 2.96 -3.22 4.70
N GLY A 27 1.90 -3.64 4.01
CA GLY A 27 1.82 -4.90 3.28
C GLY A 27 2.30 -4.78 1.84
N TYR A 28 2.71 -5.92 1.28
CA TYR A 28 2.96 -6.09 -0.15
C TYR A 28 2.42 -7.45 -0.61
N PHE A 29 1.97 -7.51 -1.86
CA PHE A 29 1.60 -8.75 -2.53
C PHE A 29 2.64 -9.10 -3.58
N VAL A 30 3.05 -10.37 -3.61
CA VAL A 30 4.00 -10.89 -4.59
C VAL A 30 3.49 -12.23 -5.12
N SER A 31 3.56 -12.42 -6.43
CA SER A 31 3.22 -13.69 -7.08
C SER A 31 4.16 -14.00 -8.24
N THR A 32 4.26 -15.27 -8.59
CA THR A 32 4.93 -15.70 -9.81
C THR A 32 4.13 -15.27 -11.05
N VAL A 33 4.81 -15.20 -12.20
CA VAL A 33 4.16 -14.89 -13.49
C VAL A 33 3.16 -16.00 -13.80
N GLY A 34 1.88 -15.63 -14.00
CA GLY A 34 0.79 -16.56 -14.27
C GLY A 34 -0.47 -16.39 -13.39
N ILE A 35 -0.47 -15.45 -12.44
CA ILE A 35 -1.66 -15.13 -11.62
C ILE A 35 -2.65 -14.20 -12.37
N ASN A 36 -3.93 -14.45 -12.12
CA ASN A 36 -5.10 -13.73 -12.63
C ASN A 36 -5.26 -12.36 -11.93
N GLU A 37 -5.60 -11.32 -12.70
CA GLU A 37 -5.92 -9.95 -12.24
C GLU A 37 -6.93 -9.93 -11.07
N GLU A 38 -7.87 -10.88 -11.07
CA GLU A 38 -8.88 -11.05 -10.03
C GLU A 38 -8.28 -11.21 -8.62
N ILE A 39 -7.16 -11.94 -8.50
CA ILE A 39 -6.49 -12.18 -7.21
C ILE A 39 -5.84 -10.90 -6.69
N ILE A 40 -5.20 -10.12 -7.57
CA ILE A 40 -4.58 -8.84 -7.22
C ILE A 40 -5.65 -7.85 -6.75
N ARG A 41 -6.79 -7.79 -7.45
CA ARG A 41 -7.91 -6.92 -7.09
C ARG A 41 -8.47 -7.28 -5.71
N LYS A 42 -8.64 -8.57 -5.43
CA LYS A 42 -9.12 -9.06 -4.13
C LYS A 42 -8.14 -8.71 -2.99
N TYR A 43 -6.84 -8.82 -3.24
CA TYR A 43 -5.82 -8.40 -2.26
C TYR A 43 -5.92 -6.91 -1.94
N ILE A 44 -5.99 -6.05 -2.96
CA ILE A 44 -6.08 -4.59 -2.79
C ILE A 44 -7.36 -4.21 -2.03
N GLU A 45 -8.50 -4.84 -2.34
CA GLU A 45 -9.75 -4.60 -1.64
C GLU A 45 -9.69 -5.00 -0.16
N LEU A 46 -9.11 -6.17 0.14
CA LEU A 46 -8.92 -6.63 1.52
C LEU A 46 -8.00 -5.70 2.30
N GLN A 47 -6.87 -5.31 1.71
CA GLN A 47 -5.94 -4.37 2.34
C GLN A 47 -6.62 -3.02 2.62
N GLY A 48 -7.42 -2.51 1.69
CA GLY A 48 -8.20 -1.30 1.91
C GLY A 48 -9.19 -1.40 3.08
N LYS A 49 -9.85 -2.56 3.24
CA LYS A 49 -10.76 -2.82 4.38
C LYS A 49 -10.02 -2.90 5.70
N GLU A 50 -8.85 -3.55 5.73
CA GLU A 50 -7.98 -3.62 6.92
C GLU A 50 -7.49 -2.23 7.34
N ASP A 51 -6.96 -1.45 6.40
CA ASP A 51 -6.44 -0.11 6.67
C ASP A 51 -7.54 0.88 7.09
N ALA A 52 -8.78 0.68 6.62
CA ALA A 52 -9.95 1.47 7.02
C ALA A 52 -10.56 1.04 8.38
N GLY A 53 -10.05 -0.03 9.01
CA GLY A 53 -10.62 -0.60 10.24
C GLY A 53 -11.99 -1.28 10.03
N GLN A 54 -12.34 -1.57 8.77
CA GLN A 54 -13.58 -2.23 8.38
C GLN A 54 -13.43 -3.75 8.22
N ALA A 55 -12.20 -4.27 8.36
CA ALA A 55 -11.95 -5.69 8.35
C ALA A 55 -12.55 -6.34 9.60
N GLN A 56 -13.49 -7.26 9.38
CA GLN A 56 -13.93 -8.18 10.42
C GLN A 56 -12.79 -9.17 10.67
N LEU A 57 -12.06 -8.98 11.77
CA LEU A 57 -11.16 -9.99 12.28
C LEU A 57 -12.03 -11.15 12.78
N GLU A 58 -12.14 -12.22 11.99
CA GLU A 58 -12.61 -13.49 12.55
C GLU A 58 -11.55 -13.95 13.57
N LEU A 59 -12.01 -14.17 14.81
CA LEU A 59 -11.24 -14.73 15.93
C LEU A 59 -10.98 -16.22 15.72
#